data_AF-A0A4Z0YPF0-F1
#
_entry.id   AF-A0A4Z0YPF0-F1
#
_cell.length_a   1.000
_cell.length_b   1.000
_cell.length_c   1.000
_cell.angle_alpha   90.00
_cell.angle_beta   90.00
_cell.angle_gamma   90.00
#
_symmetry.space_group_name_H-M   'P 1'
#
loop_
_entity.id
_entity.type
_entity.pdbx_description
1 polymer ?
#
loop_
_entity_poly.entity_id
_entity_poly.type
_entity_poly.pdbx_seq_one_letter_code
_entity_poly.pdbx_strand_id
1 'polypeptide(L)'
;NLHLLGLMTIGAIARSVATTAENENEDFVALREQRDLVAKELGLGQERKLELSMGMSEDFEGAIAMGSDEVRVGSTIFGTRPSRAEAKIRE
;
A
#
# COMPACT_ATOMS: atom_id res chain seq x y z
N ASN A 1 -18.04 1.96 -17.93
CA ASN A 1 -16.94 2.94 -17.95
C ASN A 1 -16.04 2.74 -16.73
N LEU A 2 -15.30 1.64 -16.66
CA LEU A 2 -14.33 1.38 -15.58
C LEU A 2 -12.96 1.11 -16.22
N HIS A 3 -11.91 1.61 -15.59
CA HIS A 3 -10.53 1.40 -16.01
C HIS A 3 -9.77 0.71 -14.87
N LEU A 4 -9.28 -0.51 -15.13
CA LEU A 4 -8.34 -1.16 -14.22
C LEU A 4 -7.02 -0.38 -14.22
N LEU A 5 -6.66 0.20 -13.08
CA LEU A 5 -5.43 1.00 -12.91
C LEU A 5 -4.31 0.21 -12.21
N GLY A 6 -4.66 -0.64 -11.25
CA GLY A 6 -3.67 -1.31 -10.43
C GLY A 6 -4.28 -2.27 -9.43
N LEU A 7 -3.43 -2.79 -8.56
CA LEU A 7 -3.80 -3.64 -7.43
C LEU A 7 -3.47 -2.93 -6.11
N MET A 8 -4.16 -3.34 -5.06
CA MET A 8 -3.99 -2.78 -3.73
C MET A 8 -3.93 -3.90 -2.69
N THR A 9 -3.02 -3.77 -1.72
CA THR A 9 -3.04 -4.59 -0.50
C THR A 9 -2.88 -3.73 0.74
N ILE A 10 -3.55 -4.15 1.81
CA ILE A 10 -3.33 -3.62 3.16
C ILE A 10 -2.14 -4.32 3.82
N GLY A 11 -1.88 -5.59 3.46
CA GLY A 11 -0.92 -6.44 4.16
C GLY A 11 -1.39 -6.89 5.55
N ALA A 12 -0.65 -7.80 6.16
CA ALA A 12 -0.88 -8.25 7.52
C ALA A 12 -0.21 -7.30 8.51
N ILE A 13 -0.93 -6.94 9.59
CA ILE A 13 -0.41 -5.99 10.60
C ILE A 13 0.93 -6.45 11.21
N ALA A 14 1.10 -7.75 11.45
CA ALA A 14 2.33 -8.28 12.02
C ALA A 14 3.52 -8.11 11.07
N ARG A 15 3.31 -8.27 9.75
CA ARG A 15 4.35 -8.04 8.75
C ARG A 15 4.61 -6.56 8.53
N SER A 16 3.55 -5.74 8.51
CA SER A 16 3.64 -4.28 8.43
C SER A 16 4.56 -3.72 9.52
N VAL A 17 4.31 -4.07 10.79
CA VAL A 17 5.13 -3.61 11.93
C VAL A 17 6.57 -4.15 11.87
N ALA A 18 6.79 -5.32 11.28
CA ALA A 18 8.13 -5.91 11.13
C ALA A 18 8.88 -5.40 9.89
N THR A 19 8.21 -4.69 8.98
CA THR A 19 8.79 -4.26 7.71
C THR A 19 9.76 -3.10 7.96
N THR A 20 10.94 -3.17 7.37
CA THR A 20 11.91 -2.06 7.32
C THR A 20 12.35 -1.82 5.89
N ALA A 21 13.16 -0.79 5.65
CA ALA A 21 13.72 -0.56 4.32
C ALA A 21 14.70 -1.67 3.87
N GLU A 22 15.20 -2.48 4.81
CA GLU A 22 16.23 -3.51 4.59
C GLU A 22 15.65 -4.93 4.48
N ASN A 23 14.35 -5.13 4.72
CA ASN A 23 13.73 -6.45 4.67
C ASN A 23 12.53 -6.49 3.71
N GLU A 24 12.23 -7.69 3.22
CA GLU A 24 11.09 -7.91 2.33
C GLU A 24 9.82 -8.22 3.13
N ASN A 25 8.74 -7.52 2.81
CA ASN A 25 7.39 -7.87 3.25
C ASN A 25 6.76 -8.83 2.22
N GLU A 26 6.47 -10.06 2.65
CA GLU A 26 5.86 -11.11 1.83
C GLU A 26 4.55 -10.68 1.16
N ASP A 27 3.76 -9.80 1.79
CA ASP A 27 2.50 -9.31 1.21
C ASP A 27 2.75 -8.42 -0.02
N PHE A 28 3.81 -7.63 0.01
CA PHE A 28 4.18 -6.74 -1.09
C PHE A 28 4.82 -7.52 -2.24
N VAL A 29 5.60 -8.56 -1.91
CA VAL A 29 6.11 -9.54 -2.90
C VAL A 29 4.94 -10.22 -3.60
N ALA A 30 3.99 -10.76 -2.84
CA ALA A 30 2.81 -11.41 -3.40
C ALA A 30 1.99 -10.45 -4.27
N LEU A 31 1.78 -9.20 -3.85
CA LEU A 31 1.03 -8.22 -4.64
C LEU A 31 1.71 -7.93 -5.99
N ARG A 32 3.04 -7.80 -6.01
CA ARG A 32 3.82 -7.59 -7.24
C ARG A 32 3.67 -8.78 -8.19
N GLU A 33 3.79 -10.00 -7.67
CA GLU A 33 3.61 -11.22 -8.48
C GLU A 33 2.18 -11.33 -9.04
N GLN A 34 1.17 -10.97 -8.25
CA GLN A 34 -0.22 -10.95 -8.74
C GLN A 34 -0.43 -9.85 -9.79
N ARG A 35 0.22 -8.70 -9.67
CA ARG A 35 0.19 -7.63 -10.68
C ARG A 35 0.75 -8.14 -12.00
N ASP A 36 1.90 -8.81 -11.97
CA ASP A 36 2.53 -9.38 -13.16
C ASP A 36 1.66 -10.47 -13.80
N LEU A 37 1.07 -11.34 -12.98
CA LEU A 37 0.14 -12.38 -13.44
C LEU A 37 -1.09 -11.76 -14.11
N VAL A 38 -1.76 -10.80 -13.46
CA VAL A 38 -2.95 -10.14 -14.00
C VAL A 38 -2.63 -9.40 -15.29
N ALA A 39 -1.49 -8.69 -15.35
CA ALA A 39 -1.08 -8.00 -16.57
C ALA A 39 -0.89 -8.99 -17.74
N LYS A 40 -0.23 -10.13 -17.47
CA LYS A 40 -0.03 -11.20 -18.45
C LYS A 40 -1.34 -11.81 -18.92
N GLU A 41 -2.21 -12.26 -18.01
CA GLU A 41 -3.45 -12.98 -18.36
C GLU A 41 -4.47 -12.07 -19.07
N LEU A 42 -4.43 -10.76 -18.80
CA LEU A 42 -5.27 -9.78 -19.49
C LEU A 42 -4.64 -9.23 -20.79
N GLY A 43 -3.44 -9.67 -21.16
CA GLY A 43 -2.73 -9.16 -22.34
C GLY A 43 -2.42 -7.66 -22.26
N LEU A 44 -2.29 -7.12 -21.04
CA LEU A 44 -1.90 -5.74 -20.81
C LEU A 44 -0.38 -5.65 -21.07
N GLY A 45 -0.01 -5.25 -22.28
CA GLY A 45 1.40 -5.12 -22.68
C GLY A 45 2.18 -4.15 -21.78
N GLN A 46 3.50 -4.07 -22.01
CA GLN A 46 4.44 -3.19 -21.28
C GLN A 46 3.99 -1.71 -21.21
N GLU A 47 3.15 -1.26 -22.14
CA GLU A 47 2.66 0.12 -22.19
C GLU A 47 1.65 0.45 -21.10
N ARG A 48 0.95 -0.55 -20.53
CA ARG A 48 -0.05 -0.35 -19.49
C ARG A 48 0.39 -1.00 -18.19
N LYS A 49 1.33 -0.35 -17.50
CA LYS A 49 1.77 -0.74 -16.16
C LYS A 49 0.60 -0.65 -15.19
N LEU A 50 0.23 -1.77 -14.57
CA LEU A 50 -0.67 -1.78 -13.43
C LEU A 50 0.09 -1.28 -12.19
N GLU A 51 -0.51 -0.32 -11.50
CA GLU A 51 0.04 0.33 -10.30
C GLU A 51 -0.08 -0.56 -9.06
N LEU A 52 0.80 -0.33 -8.08
CA LEU A 52 0.80 -1.00 -6.78
C LEU A 52 0.53 0.00 -5.65
N SER A 53 -0.69 -0.01 -5.12
CA SER A 53 -1.06 0.73 -3.91
C SER A 53 -0.80 -0.15 -2.68
N MET A 54 0.30 0.08 -1.97
CA MET A 54 0.72 -0.70 -0.80
C MET A 54 1.63 0.13 0.10
N GLY A 55 1.62 -0.14 1.41
CA GLY A 55 2.32 0.70 2.38
C GLY A 55 1.40 1.72 3.07
N MET A 56 1.55 1.81 4.37
CA MET A 56 0.83 2.66 5.31
C MET A 56 1.85 3.32 6.27
N SER A 57 1.37 4.03 7.29
CA SER A 57 2.21 4.79 8.22
C SER A 57 3.43 4.04 8.79
N GLU A 58 3.31 2.74 9.04
CA GLU A 58 4.35 1.95 9.73
C GLU A 58 5.31 1.23 8.76
N ASP A 59 4.99 1.14 7.47
CA ASP A 59 5.74 0.31 6.50
C ASP A 59 5.92 0.96 5.12
N PHE A 60 5.58 2.25 4.97
CA PHE A 60 5.66 2.93 3.67
C PHE A 60 7.08 2.97 3.10
N GLU A 61 8.13 3.03 3.92
CA GLU A 61 9.52 3.03 3.45
C GLU A 61 9.89 1.70 2.78
N GLY A 62 9.55 0.57 3.41
CA GLY A 62 9.72 -0.75 2.82
C GLY A 62 8.83 -0.96 1.58
N ALA A 63 7.61 -0.43 1.59
CA ALA A 63 6.73 -0.46 0.42
C ALA A 63 7.34 0.30 -0.78
N ILE A 64 7.95 1.46 -0.56
CA ILE A 64 8.65 2.23 -1.59
C ILE A 64 9.87 1.46 -2.10
N ALA A 65 10.69 0.91 -1.20
CA ALA A 65 11.87 0.10 -1.57
C ALA A 65 11.49 -1.10 -2.45
N MET A 66 10.28 -1.64 -2.28
CA MET A 66 9.76 -2.76 -3.06
C MET A 66 8.86 -2.37 -4.24
N GLY A 67 8.80 -1.08 -4.59
CA GLY A 67 8.20 -0.60 -5.84
C GLY A 67 6.71 -0.25 -5.75
N SER A 68 6.23 0.20 -4.60
CA SER A 68 4.91 0.83 -4.51
C SER A 68 4.83 2.11 -5.37
N ASP A 69 3.72 2.27 -6.08
CA ASP A 69 3.39 3.49 -6.83
C ASP A 69 2.54 4.46 -5.97
N GLU A 70 1.82 3.95 -4.96
CA GLU A 70 1.01 4.74 -4.02
C GLU A 70 1.11 4.19 -2.59
N VAL A 71 1.53 5.06 -1.65
CA VAL A 71 1.50 4.80 -0.20
C VAL A 71 0.37 5.57 0.48
N ARG A 72 -0.22 4.99 1.53
CA ARG A 72 -1.41 5.53 2.20
C ARG A 72 -1.10 5.90 3.65
N VAL A 73 -0.54 7.09 3.85
CA VAL A 73 -0.03 7.54 5.15
C VAL A 73 -1.08 8.35 5.91
N GLY A 74 -1.39 7.94 7.14
CA GLY A 74 -2.43 8.54 7.98
C GLY A 74 -1.87 9.07 9.30
N SER A 75 -1.68 8.18 10.27
CA SER A 75 -1.20 8.52 11.62
C SER A 75 0.13 9.28 11.64
N THR A 76 1.05 9.02 10.71
CA THR A 76 2.31 9.78 10.60
C THR A 76 2.07 11.24 10.19
N ILE A 77 1.04 11.51 9.38
CA ILE A 77 0.68 12.88 8.94
C ILE A 77 -0.20 13.58 9.98
N PHE A 78 -1.26 12.91 10.45
CA PHE A 78 -2.32 13.52 11.24
C PHE A 78 -2.22 13.24 12.75
N GLY A 79 -1.28 12.41 13.18
CA GLY A 79 -1.17 11.93 14.55
C GLY A 79 -2.21 10.85 14.90
N THR A 80 -2.24 10.48 16.17
CA THR A 80 -3.24 9.54 16.68
C THR A 80 -4.62 10.20 16.73
N ARG A 81 -5.66 9.41 16.43
CA ARG A 81 -7.04 9.88 16.58
C ARG A 81 -7.31 10.17 18.06
N PRO A 82 -7.81 11.36 18.42
CA PRO A 82 -8.22 11.65 19.80
C PRO A 82 -9.24 10.64 20.29
N SER A 83 -9.29 10.39 21.60
CA SER A 83 -10.35 9.58 22.16
C SER A 83 -11.71 10.24 21.92
N ARG A 84 -12.80 9.45 21.92
CA ARG A 84 -14.15 10.01 21.75
C ARG A 84 -14.48 11.06 22.82
N ALA A 85 -13.92 10.94 24.02
CA ALA A 85 -14.13 11.89 25.12
C ALA A 85 -13.48 13.26 24.86
N GLU A 86 -12.43 13.30 24.05
CA GLU A 86 -11.66 14.52 23.73
C GLU A 86 -12.14 15.22 22.45
N ALA A 87 -13.06 14.60 21.70
CA ALA A 87 -13.61 15.16 20.48
C ALA A 87 -14.48 16.39 20.78
N LYS A 88 -14.02 17.58 20.39
CA LYS A 88 -14.78 18.83 20.49
C LYS A 88 -15.17 19.32 19.10
N ILE A 89 -16.45 19.65 18.89
CA ILE A 89 -16.87 20.42 17.71
C ILE A 89 -16.36 21.84 17.93
N ARG A 90 -15.55 22.34 17.00
CA ARG A 90 -15.16 23.76 16.98
C ARG A 90 -16.18 24.48 16.10
N GLU A 91 -16.85 25.48 16.68
CA GLU A 91 -17.63 26.48 15.94
C GLU A 91 -16.71 27.44 15.18
#